data_AF-A0A0X3YBE1-F1
#
_entry.id   AF-A0A0X3YBE1-F1
#
_cell.length_a   1.000
_cell.length_b   1.000
_cell.length_c   1.000
_cell.angle_alpha   90.00
_cell.angle_beta   90.00
_cell.angle_gamma   90.00
#
_symmetry.space_group_name_H-M   'P 1'
#
loop_
_entity.id
_entity.type
_entity.pdbx_description
1 polymer ?
#
loop_
_entity_poly.entity_id
_entity_poly.type
_entity_poly.pdbx_seq_one_letter_code
_entity_poly.pdbx_strand_id
1 'polypeptide(L)' 'MIEISNAAAPLLVQALRDAVRYNEQLLTNETLRDRADYEEYLMEVSQLYAEVKAQYKRIEADVGIALDDIV' A
#
# COMPACT_ATOMS: atom_id res chain seq x y z
N MET A 1 -3.39 -16.05 4.60
CA MET A 1 -2.24 -15.13 4.42
C MET A 1 -2.01 -15.03 2.93
N ILE A 2 -2.00 -13.82 2.37
CA ILE A 2 -1.67 -13.64 0.94
C ILE A 2 -0.16 -13.79 0.82
N GLU A 3 0.32 -14.63 -0.09
CA GLU A 3 1.74 -14.72 -0.42
C GLU A 3 1.99 -13.94 -1.72
N ILE A 4 2.96 -13.02 -1.66
CA ILE A 4 3.37 -12.24 -2.82
C ILE A 4 4.60 -12.87 -3.48
N SER A 5 4.64 -12.88 -4.82
CA SER A 5 5.83 -13.36 -5.53
C SER A 5 6.95 -12.31 -5.45
N ASN A 6 8.20 -12.77 -5.33
CA ASN A 6 9.37 -11.87 -5.28
C ASN A 6 9.42 -10.91 -6.48
N ALA A 7 9.05 -11.38 -7.67
CA ALA A 7 9.04 -10.57 -8.89
C ALA A 7 7.99 -9.44 -8.85
N ALA A 8 6.84 -9.66 -8.22
CA ALA A 8 5.77 -8.66 -8.13
C ALA A 8 5.88 -7.77 -6.88
N ALA A 9 6.66 -8.20 -5.87
CA ALA A 9 6.70 -7.56 -4.57
C ALA A 9 7.06 -6.06 -4.60
N PRO A 10 8.07 -5.59 -5.38
CA PRO A 10 8.36 -4.15 -5.47
C PRO A 10 7.18 -3.34 -6.01
N LEU A 11 6.56 -3.83 -7.09
CA LEU A 11 5.44 -3.15 -7.73
C LEU A 11 4.22 -3.11 -6.81
N LEU A 12 3.94 -4.20 -6.08
CA LEU A 12 2.81 -4.27 -5.15
C LEU A 12 2.97 -3.28 -3.98
N VAL A 13 4.18 -3.17 -3.42
CA VAL A 13 4.48 -2.18 -2.36
C VAL A 13 4.25 -0.76 -2.87
N GLN A 14 4.75 -0.43 -4.06
CA GLN A 14 4.60 0.90 -4.65
C GLN A 14 3.13 1.22 -4.99
N ALA A 15 2.43 0.27 -5.61
CA ALA A 15 1.03 0.45 -5.97
C ALA A 15 0.14 0.68 -4.75
N LEU A 16 0.36 -0.07 -3.66
CA LEU A 16 -0.39 0.10 -2.42
C LEU A 16 -0.04 1.40 -1.71
N ARG A 17 1.24 1.81 -1.69
CA ARG A 17 1.65 3.12 -1.17
C ARG A 17 0.93 4.25 -1.91
N ASP A 18 0.93 4.19 -3.25
CA ASP A 18 0.34 5.24 -4.08
C ASP A 18 -1.18 5.26 -3.92
N ALA A 19 -1.82 4.10 -3.78
CA ALA A 19 -3.24 3.99 -3.46
C ALA A 19 -3.58 4.60 -2.10
N VAL A 20 -2.80 4.33 -1.05
CA VAL A 20 -2.98 4.94 0.29
C VAL A 20 -2.87 6.46 0.16
N ARG A 21 -1.77 6.98 -0.41
CA ARG A 21 -1.54 8.42 -0.56
C ARG A 21 -2.64 9.12 -1.36
N TYR A 22 -3.09 8.49 -2.45
CA TYR A 22 -4.18 9.03 -3.25
C TYR A 22 -5.47 9.16 -2.45
N ASN A 23 -5.82 8.14 -1.67
CA ASN A 23 -7.06 8.14 -0.89
C ASN A 23 -6.98 9.08 0.32
N GLU A 24 -5.81 9.18 0.98
CA GLU A 24 -5.56 10.21 1.99
C GLU A 24 -5.81 11.62 1.42
N GLN A 25 -5.27 11.90 0.23
CA GLN A 25 -5.47 13.18 -0.44
C GLN A 25 -6.93 13.38 -0.86
N LEU A 26 -7.60 12.33 -1.34
CA LEU A 26 -9.00 12.39 -1.76
C LEU A 26 -9.93 12.80 -0.61
N LEU A 27 -9.67 12.31 0.61
CA LEU A 27 -10.45 12.65 1.81
C LEU A 27 -10.33 14.13 2.23
N THR A 28 -9.36 14.87 1.70
CA THR A 28 -9.26 16.32 1.90
C THR A 28 -10.24 17.12 1.02
N ASN A 29 -10.86 16.49 0.02
CA ASN A 29 -11.81 17.14 -0.88
C ASN A 29 -13.16 17.39 -0.19
N GLU A 30 -13.52 18.65 -0.01
CA GLU A 30 -14.76 19.09 0.65
C GLU A 30 -16.05 18.70 -0.12
N THR A 31 -15.93 18.40 -1.41
CA THR A 31 -17.07 18.01 -2.27
C THR A 31 -17.26 16.51 -2.37
N LEU A 32 -16.44 15.72 -1.67
CA LEU A 32 -16.51 14.27 -1.67
C LEU A 32 -17.83 13.79 -1.05
N ARG A 33 -18.61 13.07 -1.85
CA ARG A 33 -19.82 12.37 -1.38
C ARG A 33 -19.43 11.01 -0.82
N ASP A 34 -20.26 10.48 0.07
CA ASP A 34 -20.11 9.13 0.63
C ASP A 34 -18.75 8.92 1.32
N ARG A 35 -18.26 9.95 2.03
CA ARG A 35 -16.95 9.99 2.68
C ARG A 35 -16.65 8.77 3.56
N ALA A 36 -17.66 8.23 4.25
CA ALA A 36 -17.50 7.07 5.12
C ALA A 36 -16.96 5.84 4.36
N ASP A 37 -17.41 5.62 3.13
CA ASP A 37 -16.99 4.50 2.29
C ASP A 37 -15.51 4.64 1.89
N TYR A 38 -15.06 5.87 1.62
CA TYR A 38 -13.65 6.15 1.32
C TYR A 38 -12.75 6.03 2.55
N GLU A 39 -13.25 6.39 3.74
CA GLU A 39 -12.55 6.21 5.00
C GLU A 39 -12.39 4.72 5.34
N GLU A 40 -13.44 3.92 5.14
CA GLU A 40 -13.39 2.46 5.27
C GLU A 40 -12.39 1.84 4.28
N TYR A 41 -12.49 2.20 3.00
CA TYR A 41 -11.54 1.75 1.99
C TYR A 41 -10.09 2.14 2.32
N LEU A 42 -9.85 3.38 2.77
CA LEU A 42 -8.53 3.84 3.17
C LEU A 42 -7.98 3.01 4.34
N MET A 43 -8.82 2.67 5.32
CA MET A 43 -8.44 1.82 6.44
C MET A 43 -8.01 0.43 5.94
N GLU A 44 -8.81 -0.20 5.09
CA GLU A 44 -8.53 -1.54 4.56
C GLU A 44 -7.25 -1.57 3.71
N VAL A 45 -7.09 -0.63 2.77
CA VAL A 45 -5.90 -0.57 1.90
C VAL A 45 -4.64 -0.24 2.71
N SER A 46 -4.75 0.55 3.77
CA SER A 46 -3.62 0.84 4.67
C SER A 46 -3.19 -0.40 5.46
N GLN A 47 -4.14 -1.22 5.92
CA GLN A 47 -3.84 -2.49 6.57
C GLN A 47 -3.15 -3.46 5.60
N LEU A 48 -3.66 -3.58 4.37
CA LEU A 48 -3.04 -4.41 3.33
C LEU A 48 -1.64 -3.91 2.98
N TYR A 49 -1.45 -2.59 2.86
CA TYR A 49 -0.14 -1.99 2.62
C TYR A 49 0.85 -2.34 3.72
N ALA A 50 0.45 -2.27 4.99
CA ALA A 50 1.30 -2.64 6.12
C ALA A 50 1.71 -4.11 6.08
N GLU A 51 0.78 -5.01 5.75
CA GLU A 51 1.05 -6.45 5.62
C GLU A 51 2.02 -6.73 4.46
N VAL A 52 1.77 -6.17 3.28
CA VAL A 52 2.64 -6.35 2.09
C VAL A 52 4.03 -5.76 2.35
N LYS A 53 4.11 -4.61 3.01
CA LYS A 53 5.38 -3.99 3.42
C LYS A 53 6.17 -4.89 4.39
N ALA A 54 5.49 -5.51 5.34
CA ALA A 54 6.10 -6.44 6.29
C ALA A 54 6.59 -7.73 5.59
N GLN A 55 5.84 -8.25 4.62
CA GLN A 55 6.28 -9.38 3.80
C GLN A 55 7.47 -9.03 2.93
N TYR A 56 7.44 -7.88 2.24
CA TYR A 56 8.55 -7.38 1.43
C TYR A 56 9.85 -7.33 2.23
N LYS A 57 9.81 -6.83 3.48
CA LYS A 57 11.00 -6.74 4.32
C LYS A 57 11.66 -8.10 4.60
N ARG A 58 10.89 -9.20 4.59
CA ARG A 58 11.42 -10.56 4.77
C ARG A 58 12.12 -11.11 3.52
N ILE A 59 11.70 -10.66 2.34
CA ILE A 59 12.23 -11.09 1.03
C ILE A 59 13.13 -10.04 0.38
N GLU A 60 13.38 -8.92 1.03
CA GLU A 60 14.15 -7.77 0.53
C GLU A 60 15.52 -8.17 -0.02
N ALA A 61 16.21 -9.09 0.67
CA ALA A 61 17.50 -9.63 0.24
C ALA A 61 17.41 -10.43 -1.07
N ASP A 62 16.32 -11.17 -1.28
CA ASP A 62 16.10 -11.98 -2.49
C ASP A 62 15.66 -11.11 -3.68
N VAL A 63 14.93 -10.03 -3.39
CA VAL A 63 14.46 -9.06 -4.38
C VAL A 63 15.60 -8.12 -4.83
N GLY A 64 16.56 -7.83 -3.94
CA GLY A 64 17.74 -7.02 -4.25
C GLY A 64 17.49 -5.51 -4.34
N ILE A 65 16.35 -5.03 -3.84
CA ILE A 65 15.98 -3.60 -3.80
C ILE A 65 15.58 -3.28 -2.36
N ALA A 66 16.20 -2.27 -1.74
CA ALA A 66 15.85 -1.88 -0.38
C ALA A 66 14.44 -1.28 -0.36
N LEU A 67 13.67 -1.58 0.68
CA LEU A 67 12.34 -1.06 0.88
C LEU A 67 12.34 0.48 0.93
N ASP A 68 13.37 1.07 1.53
CA ASP A 68 13.51 2.52 1.65
C ASP A 68 13.74 3.22 0.29
N ASP A 69 14.18 2.48 -0.73
CA ASP A 69 14.34 3.03 -2.09
C ASP A 69 13.01 3.12 -2.86
N ILE A 70 11.96 2.47 -2.36
CA ILE A 70 10.66 2.36 -3.05
C ILE A 70 9.47 2.87 -2.23
N VAL A 71 9.67 3.39 -1.02
CA VAL A 71 8.61 3.91 -0.14
C VAL A 71 8.68 5.42 0.02
#